data_AF-A0A3B0TH86-F1
#
_entry.id   AF-A0A3B0TH86-F1
#
_cell.length_a   1.000
_cell.length_b   1.000
_cell.length_c   1.000
_cell.angle_alpha   90.00
_cell.angle_beta   90.00
_cell.angle_gamma   90.00
#
_symmetry.space_group_name_H-M   'P 1'
#
loop_
_entity.id
_entity.type
_entity.pdbx_description
1 polymer ?
#
loop_
_entity_poly.entity_id
_entity_poly.type
_entity_poly.pdbx_seq_one_letter_code
_entity_poly.pdbx_strand_id
1 'polypeptide(L)'
;MKKIIIAAAIFLATPVLANDTIAELGTGGLQFVRSEAIEMVREDLYISTKQIRVDYVFANRSSKDIEALVAFPMPPLEGNPFEAPAIPDPSSDNFLDFSVTIEGVSIRPNLEQRAIALGIDVSEKLRKLNIPLMPFGRGTAKALARLKPPVLDDLLASGIIINDVFDDGNGMKSHPEAIWKLNSTFWWRMVFPANKEIKVAHRYTPSVGASTTLAFYDYGYGKDQDALKLYREKYCMDEAFLRAVERHQKVLKDNMYENYISYILSTGSNWLGPIGSFNLSIDKGRTNNLVSFCGSNVRKTGPTVFEMTIKDFYPQGELDILLLQSSL
;
A
#
# COMPACT_ATOMS: atom_id res chain seq x y z
N MET A 1 -18.55 -37.67 26.43
CA MET A 1 -18.22 -36.23 26.49
C MET A 1 -16.74 -36.05 26.16
N LYS A 2 -16.39 -35.80 24.89
CA LYS A 2 -15.01 -35.50 24.47
C LYS A 2 -14.87 -33.99 24.36
N LYS A 3 -13.96 -33.40 25.15
CA LYS A 3 -13.65 -31.97 25.09
C LYS A 3 -12.83 -31.70 23.82
N ILE A 4 -13.39 -30.94 22.89
CA ILE A 4 -12.67 -30.41 21.73
C ILE A 4 -12.03 -29.10 22.18
N ILE A 5 -10.70 -29.05 22.18
CA ILE A 5 -9.94 -27.82 22.41
C ILE A 5 -9.83 -27.13 21.06
N ILE A 6 -10.51 -26.00 20.91
CA ILE A 6 -10.37 -25.11 19.76
C ILE A 6 -9.14 -24.25 20.03
N ALA A 7 -8.05 -24.52 19.31
CA ALA A 7 -6.89 -23.63 19.28
C ALA A 7 -7.23 -22.42 18.42
N ALA A 8 -7.34 -21.24 19.05
CA ALA A 8 -7.51 -19.98 18.35
C ALA A 8 -6.22 -19.63 17.59
N ALA A 9 -6.29 -19.58 16.26
CA ALA A 9 -5.22 -19.05 15.42
C ALA A 9 -5.19 -17.53 15.58
N ILE A 10 -4.15 -17.02 16.25
CA ILE A 10 -3.88 -15.58 16.34
C ILE A 10 -3.33 -15.16 14.97
N PHE A 11 -4.16 -14.47 14.18
CA PHE A 11 -3.69 -13.72 13.01
C PHE A 11 -2.85 -12.54 13.51
N LEU A 12 -1.53 -12.66 13.39
CA LEU A 12 -0.62 -11.52 13.51
C LEU A 12 -0.81 -10.65 12.27
N ALA A 13 -1.51 -9.53 12.41
CA ALA A 13 -1.53 -8.50 11.38
C ALA A 13 -0.09 -8.01 11.13
N THR A 14 0.47 -8.31 9.97
CA THR A 14 1.77 -7.77 9.60
C THR A 14 1.62 -6.27 9.31
N PRO A 15 2.38 -5.37 9.97
CA PRO A 15 2.34 -3.97 9.62
C PRO A 15 2.78 -3.81 8.15
N VAL A 16 1.99 -3.05 7.42
CA VAL A 16 2.26 -2.62 6.04
C VAL A 16 3.01 -1.28 6.17
N LEU A 17 4.03 -1.00 5.34
CA LEU A 17 4.97 0.11 5.57
C LEU A 17 5.14 0.97 4.28
N ALA A 18 4.94 2.30 4.36
CA ALA A 18 5.17 3.36 3.36
C ALA A 18 5.00 4.78 3.93
N ASN A 19 5.90 5.18 4.81
CA ASN A 19 6.21 6.56 5.15
C ASN A 19 7.73 6.61 5.40
N ASP A 20 8.35 7.77 5.25
CA ASP A 20 9.79 7.90 5.47
C ASP A 20 10.18 7.54 6.90
N THR A 21 11.33 6.89 7.03
CA THR A 21 11.91 6.50 8.31
C THR A 21 13.43 6.43 8.19
N ILE A 22 14.13 6.60 9.31
CA ILE A 22 15.56 6.23 9.37
C ILE A 22 15.66 4.71 9.29
N ALA A 23 16.70 4.22 8.63
CA ALA A 23 17.04 2.82 8.58
C ALA A 23 18.49 2.55 9.00
N GLU A 24 18.76 1.31 9.39
CA GLU A 24 20.10 0.74 9.53
C GLU A 24 20.23 -0.48 8.61
N LEU A 25 21.46 -0.78 8.19
CA LEU A 25 21.77 -1.99 7.44
C LEU A 25 22.12 -3.11 8.43
N GLY A 26 21.17 -4.01 8.69
CA GLY A 26 21.37 -5.19 9.52
C GLY A 26 21.79 -6.43 8.72
N THR A 27 22.06 -7.53 9.41
CA THR A 27 22.42 -8.84 8.81
C THR A 27 21.33 -9.44 7.92
N GLY A 28 20.11 -8.91 7.98
CA GLY A 28 19.00 -9.23 7.09
C GLY A 28 18.40 -7.99 6.47
N GLY A 29 19.22 -7.08 5.91
CA GLY A 29 18.89 -5.87 5.13
C GLY A 29 18.32 -4.67 5.90
N LEU A 30 17.58 -3.76 5.26
CA LEU A 30 17.12 -2.51 5.89
C LEU A 30 16.24 -2.77 7.12
N GLN A 31 16.58 -2.13 8.24
CA GLN A 31 15.80 -2.13 9.47
C GLN A 31 15.43 -0.71 9.81
N PHE A 32 14.15 -0.44 10.06
CA PHE A 32 13.69 0.90 10.41
C PHE A 32 14.01 1.20 11.87
N VAL A 33 14.67 2.33 12.11
CA VAL A 33 15.09 2.78 13.43
C VAL A 33 14.45 4.11 13.78
N ARG A 34 14.25 4.32 15.08
CA ARG A 34 13.69 5.55 15.60
C ARG A 34 14.76 6.62 15.71
N SER A 35 14.48 7.82 15.20
CA SER A 35 15.31 9.00 15.43
C SER A 35 14.97 9.64 16.78
N GLU A 36 16.00 9.99 17.55
CA GLU A 36 15.86 10.81 18.75
C GLU A 36 16.21 12.29 18.52
N ALA A 37 16.61 12.66 17.30
CA ALA A 37 17.12 14.00 17.00
C ALA A 37 16.48 14.67 15.78
N ILE A 38 15.90 13.90 14.86
CA ILE A 38 15.28 14.42 13.63
C ILE A 38 13.76 14.35 13.80
N GLU A 39 13.12 15.51 13.77
CA GLU A 39 11.67 15.68 13.85
C GLU A 39 11.08 15.83 12.45
N MET A 40 9.90 15.24 12.21
CA MET A 40 9.08 15.54 11.04
C MET A 40 8.18 16.73 11.36
N VAL A 41 8.59 17.92 10.94
CA VAL A 41 7.87 19.18 11.22
C VAL A 41 6.58 19.27 10.40
N ARG A 42 6.61 18.81 9.15
CA ARG A 42 5.46 18.84 8.25
C ARG A 42 5.48 17.66 7.28
N GLU A 43 4.30 17.14 7.00
CA GLU A 43 4.00 16.27 5.87
C GLU A 43 2.79 16.84 5.11
N ASP A 44 2.99 17.17 3.84
CA ASP A 44 1.94 17.55 2.90
C ASP A 44 1.73 16.38 1.91
N LEU A 45 0.67 15.60 2.13
CA LEU A 45 0.35 14.39 1.39
C LEU A 45 -0.82 14.64 0.42
N TYR A 46 -0.57 14.46 -0.87
CA TYR A 46 -1.60 14.46 -1.91
C TYR A 46 -1.77 13.07 -2.51
N ILE A 47 -3.01 12.58 -2.57
CA ILE A 47 -3.35 11.27 -3.13
C ILE A 47 -4.44 11.42 -4.20
N SER A 48 -4.21 10.78 -5.34
CA SER A 48 -5.18 10.56 -6.41
C SER A 48 -4.95 9.19 -7.03
N THR A 49 -5.84 8.70 -7.90
CA THR A 49 -5.61 7.44 -8.65
C THR A 49 -4.47 7.52 -9.65
N LYS A 50 -3.94 8.70 -9.95
CA LYS A 50 -2.89 8.92 -10.96
C LYS A 50 -1.52 9.18 -10.36
N GLN A 51 -1.49 9.78 -9.17
CA GLN A 51 -0.26 10.24 -8.55
C GLN A 51 -0.42 10.38 -7.04
N ILE A 52 0.61 9.96 -6.32
CA ILE A 52 0.88 10.32 -4.94
C ILE A 52 2.03 11.32 -4.92
N ARG A 53 1.87 12.37 -4.12
CA ARG A 53 2.89 13.39 -3.86
C ARG A 53 3.03 13.57 -2.37
N VAL A 54 4.25 13.56 -1.88
CA VAL A 54 4.53 13.79 -0.47
C VAL A 54 5.62 14.83 -0.37
N ASP A 55 5.37 15.91 0.36
CA ASP A 55 6.38 16.94 0.65
C ASP A 55 6.61 16.99 2.16
N TYR A 56 7.83 16.68 2.57
CA TYR A 56 8.24 16.65 3.97
C TYR A 56 9.10 17.86 4.31
N VAL A 57 8.98 18.32 5.56
CA VAL A 57 9.95 19.19 6.22
C VAL A 57 10.46 18.46 7.45
N PHE A 58 11.75 18.14 7.45
CA PHE A 58 12.43 17.55 8.60
C PHE A 58 13.29 18.60 9.30
N ALA A 59 13.44 18.52 10.62
CA ALA A 59 14.34 19.38 11.39
C ALA A 59 15.29 18.54 12.24
N ASN A 60 16.59 18.80 12.13
CA ASN A 60 17.56 18.28 13.08
C ASN A 60 17.62 19.18 14.32
N ARG A 61 17.22 18.64 15.47
CA ARG A 61 17.18 19.35 16.76
C ARG A 61 18.49 19.25 17.55
N SER A 62 19.53 18.65 16.97
CA SER A 62 20.85 18.55 17.58
C SER A 62 21.81 19.66 17.14
N SER A 63 22.92 19.81 17.87
CA SER A 63 23.99 20.77 17.57
C SER A 63 25.03 20.28 16.56
N LYS A 64 24.82 19.11 15.95
CA LYS A 64 25.75 18.52 14.98
C LYS A 64 24.99 18.05 13.75
N ASP A 65 25.67 18.05 12.61
CA ASP A 65 25.15 17.44 11.40
C ASP A 65 24.94 15.94 11.66
N ILE A 66 23.82 15.41 11.20
CA ILE A 66 23.49 13.98 11.31
C ILE A 66 23.46 13.42 9.90
N GLU A 67 24.38 12.51 9.60
CA GLU A 67 24.26 11.67 8.42
C GLU A 67 23.42 10.45 8.76
N ALA A 68 22.39 10.17 7.96
CA ALA A 68 21.49 9.04 8.18
C ALA A 68 21.14 8.33 6.86
N LEU A 69 20.80 7.06 6.98
CA LEU A 69 20.15 6.30 5.92
C LEU A 69 18.64 6.53 6.04
N VAL A 70 18.04 7.11 5.01
CA VAL A 70 16.59 7.30 4.93
C VAL A 70 16.02 6.21 4.03
N ALA A 71 14.88 5.66 4.42
CA ALA A 71 14.17 4.65 3.67
C ALA A 71 12.69 4.99 3.53
N PHE A 72 12.19 4.79 2.32
CA PHE A 72 10.79 4.89 1.94
C PHE A 72 10.30 3.50 1.51
N PRO A 73 9.62 2.76 2.41
CA PRO A 73 8.98 1.51 2.03
C PRO A 73 7.79 1.80 1.11
N MET A 74 7.49 0.89 0.19
CA MET A 74 6.30 0.98 -0.66
C MET A 74 5.20 0.08 -0.10
N PRO A 75 3.91 0.41 -0.33
CA PRO A 75 2.84 -0.54 -0.05
C PRO A 75 3.16 -1.88 -0.72
N PRO A 76 3.07 -2.98 0.03
CA PRO A 76 3.45 -4.28 -0.48
C PRO A 76 2.46 -4.76 -1.55
N LEU A 77 2.99 -5.49 -2.52
CA LEU A 77 2.19 -6.11 -3.57
C LEU A 77 1.98 -7.58 -3.23
N GLU A 78 0.75 -7.98 -2.96
CA GLU A 78 0.41 -9.37 -2.63
C GLU A 78 -0.03 -10.12 -3.89
N GLY A 79 0.67 -11.20 -4.25
CA GLY A 79 0.25 -12.05 -5.35
C GLY A 79 -1.14 -12.62 -5.08
N ASN A 80 -2.10 -12.29 -5.94
CA ASN A 80 -3.47 -12.76 -5.85
C ASN A 80 -3.95 -13.14 -7.27
N PRO A 81 -4.34 -14.41 -7.51
CA PRO A 81 -4.83 -14.84 -8.82
C PRO A 81 -6.21 -14.27 -9.17
N PHE A 82 -6.96 -13.81 -8.18
CA PHE A 82 -8.31 -13.27 -8.35
C PHE A 82 -8.33 -11.75 -8.48
N GLU A 83 -7.24 -11.07 -8.09
CA GLU A 83 -7.13 -9.61 -8.12
C GLU A 83 -5.73 -9.19 -8.60
N ALA A 84 -5.66 -8.52 -9.74
CA ALA A 84 -4.44 -7.90 -10.21
C ALA A 84 -4.55 -6.37 -10.02
N PRO A 85 -3.76 -5.78 -9.11
CA PRO A 85 -3.76 -4.32 -8.96
C PRO A 85 -3.21 -3.65 -10.22
N ALA A 86 -3.62 -2.40 -10.45
CA ALA A 86 -3.05 -1.60 -11.53
C ALA A 86 -1.59 -1.24 -11.21
N ILE A 87 -0.66 -1.82 -11.97
CA ILE A 87 0.78 -1.54 -11.88
C ILE A 87 1.22 -0.85 -13.18
N PRO A 88 1.75 0.39 -13.12
CA PRO A 88 2.16 1.16 -14.29
C PRO A 88 3.18 0.44 -15.19
N ASP A 89 4.26 -0.09 -14.61
CA ASP A 89 5.28 -0.84 -15.34
C ASP A 89 5.72 -2.09 -14.56
N PRO A 90 5.03 -3.23 -14.73
CA PRO A 90 5.37 -4.46 -14.03
C PRO A 90 6.69 -5.10 -14.50
N SER A 91 7.34 -4.55 -15.54
CA SER A 91 8.62 -5.04 -16.05
C SER A 91 9.84 -4.33 -15.47
N SER A 92 9.62 -3.20 -14.80
CA SER A 92 10.66 -2.41 -14.11
C SER A 92 10.69 -2.74 -12.62
N ASP A 93 11.87 -2.72 -12.02
CA ASP A 93 12.00 -2.80 -10.56
C ASP A 93 11.39 -1.55 -9.88
N ASN A 94 11.42 -0.40 -10.56
CA ASN A 94 10.73 0.83 -10.15
C ASN A 94 9.33 0.89 -10.79
N PHE A 95 8.50 -0.10 -10.51
CA PHE A 95 7.21 -0.32 -11.17
C PHE A 95 6.16 0.77 -10.92
N LEU A 96 6.35 1.64 -9.92
CA LEU A 96 5.49 2.79 -9.58
C LEU A 96 6.08 4.14 -9.99
N ASP A 97 7.22 4.16 -10.69
CA ASP A 97 7.93 5.38 -11.10
C ASP A 97 8.25 6.32 -9.92
N PHE A 98 8.80 5.75 -8.83
CA PHE A 98 9.21 6.51 -7.67
C PHE A 98 10.38 7.44 -7.99
N SER A 99 10.26 8.68 -7.53
CA SER A 99 11.28 9.71 -7.58
C SER A 99 11.34 10.49 -6.28
N VAL A 100 12.54 10.95 -5.93
CA VAL A 100 12.82 11.72 -4.72
C VAL A 100 13.69 12.93 -5.06
N THR A 101 13.40 14.05 -4.40
CA THR A 101 14.25 15.25 -4.41
C THR A 101 14.57 15.70 -2.99
N ILE A 102 15.76 16.25 -2.80
CA ILE A 102 16.21 16.85 -1.54
C ILE A 102 16.56 18.30 -1.84
N GLU A 103 15.94 19.25 -1.14
CA GLU A 103 16.07 20.69 -1.45
C GLU A 103 15.83 21.01 -2.95
N GLY A 104 14.89 20.29 -3.57
CA GLY A 104 14.55 20.43 -4.98
C GLY A 104 15.55 19.79 -5.97
N VAL A 105 16.64 19.20 -5.48
CA VAL A 105 17.62 18.48 -6.30
C VAL A 105 17.23 17.00 -6.37
N SER A 106 17.07 16.47 -7.59
CA SER A 106 16.77 15.05 -7.80
C SER A 106 17.97 14.17 -7.44
N ILE A 107 17.69 13.07 -6.76
CA ILE A 107 18.68 12.02 -6.47
C ILE A 107 18.20 10.68 -7.04
N ARG A 108 19.13 9.72 -7.15
CA ARG A 108 18.79 8.33 -7.46
C ARG A 108 18.81 7.50 -6.17
N PRO A 109 17.64 7.03 -5.68
CA PRO A 109 17.62 6.12 -4.54
C PRO A 109 18.12 4.73 -4.96
N ASN A 110 18.58 3.97 -3.97
CA ASN A 110 18.75 2.53 -4.10
C ASN A 110 17.41 1.85 -3.84
N LEU A 111 17.27 0.59 -4.28
CA LEU A 111 16.07 -0.20 -4.10
C LEU A 111 16.43 -1.56 -3.49
N GLU A 112 15.75 -1.91 -2.41
CA GLU A 112 15.73 -3.26 -1.84
C GLU A 112 14.37 -3.90 -2.09
N GLN A 113 14.37 -5.17 -2.52
CA GLN A 113 13.15 -5.94 -2.73
C GLN A 113 13.23 -7.31 -2.07
N ARG A 114 12.12 -7.70 -1.43
CA ARG A 114 11.95 -9.00 -0.77
C ARG A 114 10.62 -9.64 -1.13
N ALA A 115 10.67 -10.93 -1.44
CA ALA A 115 9.51 -11.77 -1.64
C ALA A 115 9.27 -12.57 -0.37
N ILE A 116 8.11 -12.37 0.25
CA ILE A 116 7.73 -13.00 1.50
C ILE A 116 6.58 -13.97 1.22
N ALA A 117 6.79 -15.26 1.51
CA ALA A 117 5.75 -16.29 1.44
C ALA A 117 5.54 -16.84 2.85
N LEU A 118 4.30 -16.79 3.36
CA LEU A 118 3.94 -17.26 4.71
C LEU A 118 4.86 -16.69 5.83
N GLY A 119 5.29 -15.44 5.68
CA GLY A 119 6.20 -14.77 6.63
C GLY A 119 7.69 -15.10 6.46
N ILE A 120 8.06 -15.94 5.49
CA ILE A 120 9.44 -16.34 5.21
C ILE A 120 9.96 -15.59 3.98
N ASP A 121 11.18 -15.05 4.06
CA ASP A 121 11.87 -14.47 2.90
C ASP A 121 12.32 -15.58 1.93
N VAL A 122 11.71 -15.58 0.74
CA VAL A 122 11.96 -16.55 -0.34
C VAL A 122 12.71 -15.92 -1.51
N SER A 123 13.22 -14.70 -1.38
CA SER A 123 13.88 -13.97 -2.48
C SER A 123 15.06 -14.72 -3.07
N GLU A 124 15.94 -15.30 -2.25
CA GLU A 124 17.07 -16.07 -2.78
C GLU A 124 16.63 -17.31 -3.55
N LYS A 125 15.57 -17.98 -3.09
CA LYS A 125 15.01 -19.17 -3.75
C LYS A 125 14.47 -18.80 -5.14
N LEU A 126 13.69 -17.72 -5.22
CA LEU A 126 13.16 -17.21 -6.50
C LEU A 126 14.29 -16.81 -7.45
N ARG A 127 15.29 -16.06 -6.98
CA ARG A 127 16.46 -15.66 -7.79
C ARG A 127 17.25 -16.86 -8.32
N LYS A 128 17.53 -17.86 -7.48
CA LYS A 128 18.22 -19.11 -7.89
C LYS A 128 17.45 -19.88 -8.96
N LEU A 129 16.12 -19.80 -8.95
CA LEU A 129 15.24 -20.41 -9.95
C LEU A 129 14.99 -19.51 -11.18
N ASN A 130 15.59 -18.32 -11.23
CA ASN A 130 15.34 -17.30 -12.26
C ASN A 130 13.85 -16.89 -12.37
N ILE A 131 13.15 -16.86 -11.24
CA ILE A 131 11.78 -16.35 -11.12
C ILE A 131 11.87 -14.87 -10.70
N PRO A 132 11.23 -13.93 -11.42
CA PRO A 132 11.16 -12.54 -11.00
C PRO A 132 10.53 -12.39 -9.61
N LEU A 133 10.96 -11.39 -8.83
CA LEU A 133 10.33 -11.10 -7.53
C LEU A 133 8.96 -10.43 -7.67
N MET A 134 8.68 -9.79 -8.81
CA MET A 134 7.34 -9.32 -9.18
C MET A 134 6.39 -10.52 -9.23
N PRO A 135 5.37 -10.64 -8.35
CA PRO A 135 4.47 -11.79 -8.37
C PRO A 135 3.53 -11.77 -9.58
N PHE A 136 3.36 -10.61 -10.22
CA PHE A 136 2.44 -10.43 -11.33
C PHE A 136 3.11 -10.46 -12.71
N GLY A 137 2.27 -10.64 -13.73
CA GLY A 137 2.63 -10.38 -15.12
C GLY A 137 3.28 -11.56 -15.83
N ARG A 138 3.51 -11.37 -17.13
CA ARG A 138 3.92 -12.44 -18.06
C ARG A 138 5.30 -13.02 -17.75
N GLY A 139 6.19 -12.25 -17.12
CA GLY A 139 7.53 -12.71 -16.77
C GLY A 139 7.47 -13.87 -15.78
N THR A 140 6.73 -13.69 -14.70
CA THR A 140 6.56 -14.68 -13.63
C THR A 140 5.78 -15.89 -14.08
N ALA A 141 4.65 -15.70 -14.78
CA ALA A 141 3.87 -16.81 -15.34
C ALA A 141 4.71 -17.70 -16.28
N LYS A 142 5.55 -17.09 -17.14
CA LYS A 142 6.47 -17.83 -18.02
C LYS A 142 7.58 -18.54 -17.25
N ALA A 143 8.10 -17.95 -16.17
CA ALA A 143 9.13 -18.56 -15.36
C ALA A 143 8.59 -19.82 -14.66
N LEU A 144 7.40 -19.71 -14.04
CA LEU A 144 6.74 -20.83 -13.36
C LEU A 144 6.38 -21.96 -14.34
N ALA A 145 5.82 -21.65 -15.50
CA ALA A 145 5.44 -22.64 -16.51
C ALA A 145 6.61 -23.46 -17.09
N ARG A 146 7.86 -23.02 -16.90
CA ARG A 146 9.08 -23.72 -17.36
C ARG A 146 9.69 -24.63 -16.30
N LEU A 147 9.22 -24.56 -15.06
CA LEU A 147 9.77 -25.35 -13.97
C LEU A 147 9.40 -26.83 -14.12
N LYS A 148 10.31 -27.71 -13.69
CA LYS A 148 10.05 -29.15 -13.64
C LYS A 148 9.08 -29.48 -12.51
N PRO A 149 8.27 -30.55 -12.63
CA PRO A 149 7.28 -30.91 -11.61
C PRO A 149 7.80 -30.96 -10.16
N PRO A 150 8.99 -31.56 -9.86
CA PRO A 150 9.48 -31.59 -8.48
C PRO A 150 9.79 -30.21 -7.89
N VAL A 151 10.13 -29.23 -8.73
CA VAL A 151 10.38 -27.85 -8.29
C VAL A 151 9.05 -27.15 -8.03
N LEU A 152 8.04 -27.37 -8.88
CA LEU A 152 6.69 -26.84 -8.66
C LEU A 152 6.08 -27.40 -7.37
N ASP A 153 6.21 -28.70 -7.13
CA ASP A 153 5.72 -29.35 -5.90
C ASP A 153 6.35 -28.76 -4.64
N ASP A 154 7.66 -28.46 -4.68
CA ASP A 154 8.37 -27.79 -3.58
C ASP A 154 7.90 -26.34 -3.37
N LEU A 155 7.66 -25.58 -4.44
CA LEU A 155 7.11 -24.22 -4.34
C LEU A 155 5.67 -24.21 -3.81
N LEU A 156 4.83 -25.18 -4.23
CA LEU A 156 3.48 -25.40 -3.72
C LEU A 156 3.50 -25.76 -2.23
N ALA A 157 4.32 -26.74 -1.83
CA ALA A 157 4.46 -27.15 -0.44
C ALA A 157 5.00 -26.04 0.47
N SER A 158 5.80 -25.12 -0.09
CA SER A 158 6.33 -23.95 0.62
C SER A 158 5.35 -22.77 0.69
N GLY A 159 4.16 -22.87 0.06
CA GLY A 159 3.19 -21.79 0.00
C GLY A 159 3.66 -20.56 -0.80
N ILE A 160 4.59 -20.75 -1.74
CA ILE A 160 5.10 -19.69 -2.61
C ILE A 160 4.16 -19.50 -3.80
N ILE A 161 3.59 -20.59 -4.30
CA ILE A 161 2.62 -20.61 -5.39
C ILE A 161 1.40 -21.40 -4.98
N ILE A 162 0.30 -21.21 -5.71
CA ILE A 162 -0.86 -22.11 -5.70
C ILE A 162 -1.08 -22.67 -7.10
N ASN A 163 -1.91 -23.70 -7.19
CA ASN A 163 -2.46 -24.14 -8.48
C ASN A 163 -3.84 -23.50 -8.64
N ASP A 164 -3.96 -22.56 -9.56
CA ASP A 164 -5.26 -22.10 -10.01
C ASP A 164 -5.85 -23.15 -10.97
N VAL A 165 -7.04 -23.64 -10.64
CA VAL A 165 -7.70 -24.70 -11.39
C VAL A 165 -8.96 -24.14 -12.02
N PHE A 166 -8.97 -24.06 -13.35
CA PHE A 166 -10.07 -23.49 -14.12
C PHE A 166 -10.45 -24.39 -15.30
N ASP A 167 -11.69 -24.27 -15.76
CA ASP A 167 -12.17 -24.92 -16.98
C ASP A 167 -12.33 -23.85 -18.07
N ASP A 168 -11.60 -24.00 -19.18
CA ASP A 168 -11.69 -23.11 -20.33
C ASP A 168 -12.63 -23.63 -21.43
N GLY A 169 -13.47 -24.61 -21.09
CA GLY A 169 -14.37 -25.30 -22.02
C GLY A 169 -13.73 -26.51 -22.71
N ASN A 170 -12.43 -26.76 -22.50
CA ASN A 170 -11.72 -27.96 -22.98
C ASN A 170 -11.31 -28.89 -21.83
N GLY A 171 -11.94 -28.74 -20.66
CA GLY A 171 -11.68 -29.51 -19.46
C GLY A 171 -10.81 -28.77 -18.45
N MET A 172 -10.72 -29.36 -17.25
CA MET A 172 -9.99 -28.78 -16.13
C MET A 172 -8.50 -28.62 -16.45
N LYS A 173 -8.01 -27.39 -16.32
CA LYS A 173 -6.60 -27.01 -16.42
C LYS A 173 -6.11 -26.51 -15.07
N SER A 174 -4.82 -26.72 -14.81
CA SER A 174 -4.15 -26.24 -13.60
C SER A 174 -2.98 -25.35 -14.03
N HIS A 175 -2.88 -24.15 -13.46
CA HIS A 175 -1.80 -23.21 -13.72
C HIS A 175 -1.16 -22.76 -12.39
N PRO A 176 0.18 -22.82 -12.27
CA PRO A 176 0.86 -22.30 -11.08
C PRO A 176 0.80 -20.77 -11.05
N GLU A 177 0.24 -20.22 -9.98
CA GLU A 177 0.10 -18.78 -9.74
C GLU A 177 0.91 -18.35 -8.52
N ALA A 178 1.56 -17.20 -8.61
CA ALA A 178 2.38 -16.63 -7.54
C ALA A 178 1.49 -16.02 -6.44
N ILE A 179 1.75 -16.37 -5.19
CA ILE A 179 1.02 -15.82 -4.03
C ILE A 179 1.92 -15.15 -2.98
N TRP A 180 3.22 -15.00 -3.27
CA TRP A 180 4.11 -14.28 -2.36
C TRP A 180 3.83 -12.78 -2.38
N LYS A 181 4.15 -12.14 -1.26
CA LYS A 181 4.11 -10.70 -1.06
C LYS A 181 5.44 -10.08 -1.45
N LEU A 182 5.44 -9.12 -2.36
CA LEU A 182 6.61 -8.31 -2.70
C LEU A 182 6.64 -7.04 -1.86
N ASN A 183 7.65 -6.94 -1.00
CA ASN A 183 8.00 -5.72 -0.28
C ASN A 183 9.11 -5.00 -1.06
N SER A 184 8.92 -3.72 -1.34
CA SER A 184 9.92 -2.85 -1.99
C SER A 184 10.24 -1.67 -1.07
N THR A 185 11.51 -1.30 -0.97
CA THR A 185 11.96 -0.18 -0.13
C THR A 185 13.04 0.61 -0.86
N PHE A 186 12.73 1.88 -1.15
CA PHE A 186 13.71 2.83 -1.67
C PHE A 186 14.53 3.40 -0.52
N TRP A 187 15.82 3.62 -0.72
CA TRP A 187 16.68 4.15 0.34
C TRP A 187 17.87 4.95 -0.18
N TRP A 188 18.33 5.92 0.60
CA TRP A 188 19.45 6.78 0.27
C TRP A 188 20.13 7.31 1.55
N ARG A 189 21.36 7.81 1.40
CA ARG A 189 22.04 8.55 2.47
C ARG A 189 21.80 10.05 2.29
N MET A 190 21.59 10.76 3.38
CA MET A 190 21.55 12.22 3.38
C MET A 190 22.05 12.79 4.70
N VAL A 191 22.40 14.07 4.66
CA VAL A 191 22.80 14.84 5.84
C VAL A 191 21.65 15.74 6.26
N PHE A 192 21.30 15.68 7.54
CA PHE A 192 20.41 16.61 8.21
C PHE A 192 21.27 17.65 8.93
N PRO A 193 21.37 18.89 8.43
CA PRO A 193 22.28 19.89 9.01
C PRO A 193 21.84 20.32 10.42
N ALA A 194 22.79 20.56 11.32
CA ALA A 194 22.54 20.95 12.70
C ALA A 194 21.58 22.14 12.82
N ASN A 195 20.55 22.03 13.67
CA ASN A 195 19.57 23.09 13.94
C ASN A 195 18.92 23.71 12.69
N LYS A 196 18.80 22.94 11.60
CA LYS A 196 18.18 23.40 10.35
C LYS A 196 17.06 22.47 9.90
N GLU A 197 16.17 23.05 9.12
CA GLU A 197 15.17 22.30 8.35
C GLU A 197 15.75 21.85 7.01
N ILE A 198 15.24 20.73 6.51
CA ILE A 198 15.52 20.20 5.18
C ILE A 198 14.24 19.65 4.56
N LYS A 199 14.08 19.89 3.25
CA LYS A 199 12.92 19.48 2.46
C LYS A 199 13.22 18.22 1.66
N VAL A 200 12.31 17.28 1.73
CA VAL A 200 12.33 16.03 0.95
C VAL A 200 10.99 15.91 0.24
N ALA A 201 10.99 15.59 -1.05
CA ALA A 201 9.76 15.46 -1.82
C ALA A 201 9.74 14.20 -2.67
N HIS A 202 8.64 13.45 -2.59
CA HIS A 202 8.40 12.19 -3.29
C HIS A 202 7.28 12.31 -4.30
N ARG A 203 7.44 11.63 -5.43
CA ARG A 203 6.40 11.50 -6.46
C ARG A 203 6.41 10.08 -6.99
N TYR A 204 5.24 9.46 -7.10
CA TYR A 204 5.06 8.14 -7.71
C TYR A 204 3.60 7.93 -8.13
N THR A 205 3.35 6.93 -8.98
CA THR A 205 2.00 6.50 -9.34
C THR A 205 1.55 5.41 -8.36
N PRO A 206 0.36 5.50 -7.74
CA PRO A 206 -0.09 4.48 -6.82
C PRO A 206 -0.42 3.17 -7.51
N SER A 207 -0.21 2.07 -6.80
CA SER A 207 -0.88 0.80 -7.11
C SER A 207 -2.35 0.92 -6.69
N VAL A 208 -3.27 0.79 -7.65
CA VAL A 208 -4.71 0.95 -7.40
C VAL A 208 -5.37 -0.42 -7.48
N GLY A 209 -5.92 -0.89 -6.36
CA GLY A 209 -6.82 -2.05 -6.35
C GLY A 209 -8.14 -1.70 -7.01
N ALA A 210 -8.78 -2.64 -7.70
CA ALA A 210 -10.04 -2.39 -8.38
C ALA A 210 -10.97 -3.62 -8.31
N SER A 211 -12.26 -3.37 -8.13
CA SER A 211 -13.32 -4.36 -8.26
C SER A 211 -14.28 -3.96 -9.38
N THR A 212 -14.76 -4.94 -10.15
CA THR A 212 -15.75 -4.74 -11.21
C THR A 212 -17.17 -4.58 -10.69
N THR A 213 -17.39 -4.63 -9.38
CA THR A 213 -18.70 -4.45 -8.73
C THR A 213 -18.58 -3.60 -7.47
N LEU A 214 -19.72 -3.16 -6.93
CA LEU A 214 -19.78 -2.59 -5.58
C LEU A 214 -19.93 -3.73 -4.56
N ALA A 215 -18.85 -4.45 -4.29
CA ALA A 215 -18.84 -5.61 -3.40
C ALA A 215 -19.55 -5.35 -2.06
N PHE A 216 -19.29 -4.21 -1.40
CA PHE A 216 -19.97 -3.93 -0.12
C PHE A 216 -21.47 -3.70 -0.29
N TYR A 217 -21.90 -3.17 -1.43
CA TYR A 217 -23.31 -2.86 -1.71
C TYR A 217 -24.06 -4.12 -2.17
N ASP A 218 -23.48 -4.85 -3.10
CA ASP A 218 -24.09 -6.00 -3.77
C ASP A 218 -24.21 -7.21 -2.83
N TYR A 219 -23.23 -7.39 -1.95
CA TYR A 219 -23.18 -8.52 -1.01
C TYR A 219 -23.44 -8.11 0.44
N GLY A 220 -23.11 -6.87 0.84
CA GLY A 220 -23.26 -6.40 2.22
C GLY A 220 -24.53 -5.59 2.50
N TYR A 221 -24.72 -4.47 1.79
CA TYR A 221 -25.71 -3.46 2.15
C TYR A 221 -27.16 -3.98 2.13
N GLY A 222 -27.76 -4.10 3.31
CA GLY A 222 -29.13 -4.63 3.48
C GLY A 222 -29.23 -6.16 3.35
N LYS A 223 -28.10 -6.88 3.26
CA LYS A 223 -28.03 -8.35 3.10
C LYS A 223 -27.14 -9.00 4.15
N ASP A 224 -25.93 -8.48 4.34
CA ASP A 224 -24.92 -8.93 5.31
C ASP A 224 -24.37 -7.72 6.08
N GLN A 225 -24.82 -7.60 7.33
CA GLN A 225 -24.43 -6.49 8.21
C GLN A 225 -22.98 -6.59 8.69
N ASP A 226 -22.40 -7.79 8.73
CA ASP A 226 -21.02 -7.99 9.18
C ASP A 226 -20.05 -7.55 8.06
N ALA A 227 -20.35 -7.87 6.80
CA ALA A 227 -19.57 -7.39 5.66
C ALA A 227 -19.60 -5.85 5.55
N LEU A 228 -20.78 -5.24 5.70
CA LEU A 228 -20.90 -3.78 5.71
C LEU A 228 -20.13 -3.15 6.89
N LYS A 229 -20.20 -3.76 8.07
CA LYS A 229 -19.48 -3.29 9.25
C LYS A 229 -17.97 -3.22 9.02
N LEU A 230 -17.38 -4.24 8.41
CA LEU A 230 -15.94 -4.25 8.06
C LEU A 230 -15.56 -3.08 7.14
N TYR A 231 -16.37 -2.80 6.13
CA TYR A 231 -16.17 -1.65 5.24
C TYR A 231 -16.28 -0.31 5.97
N ARG A 232 -17.28 -0.18 6.85
CA ARG A 232 -17.48 1.03 7.65
C ARG A 232 -16.31 1.29 8.59
N GLU A 233 -15.78 0.24 9.22
CA GLU A 233 -14.62 0.34 10.11
C GLU A 233 -13.35 0.70 9.32
N LYS A 234 -13.11 0.05 8.18
CA LYS A 234 -11.89 0.27 7.37
C LYS A 234 -11.86 1.64 6.68
N TYR A 235 -12.97 2.06 6.07
CA TYR A 235 -13.01 3.26 5.22
C TYR A 235 -13.79 4.42 5.84
N CYS A 236 -14.21 4.29 7.10
CA CYS A 236 -15.03 5.29 7.82
C CYS A 236 -16.28 5.74 7.05
N MET A 237 -16.99 4.79 6.43
CA MET A 237 -18.20 5.07 5.67
C MET A 237 -19.32 5.55 6.60
N ASP A 238 -19.67 6.82 6.46
CA ASP A 238 -20.74 7.46 7.21
C ASP A 238 -22.10 7.35 6.50
N GLU A 239 -23.16 7.78 7.20
CA GLU A 239 -24.52 7.75 6.64
C GLU A 239 -24.68 8.67 5.43
N ALA A 240 -23.90 9.75 5.32
CA ALA A 240 -23.98 10.66 4.18
C ALA A 240 -23.41 10.00 2.91
N PHE A 241 -22.29 9.29 3.04
CA PHE A 241 -21.69 8.48 1.99
C PHE A 241 -22.65 7.36 1.54
N LEU A 242 -23.22 6.60 2.48
CA LEU A 242 -24.16 5.52 2.16
C LEU A 242 -25.41 6.03 1.43
N ARG A 243 -25.98 7.17 1.85
CA ARG A 243 -27.08 7.81 1.12
C ARG A 243 -26.67 8.26 -0.28
N ALA A 244 -25.45 8.75 -0.47
CA ALA A 244 -24.95 9.12 -1.78
C ALA A 244 -24.84 7.88 -2.69
N VAL A 245 -24.32 6.76 -2.18
CA VAL A 245 -24.29 5.47 -2.89
C VAL A 245 -25.70 5.05 -3.30
N GLU A 246 -26.67 5.06 -2.37
CA GLU A 246 -28.05 4.70 -2.69
C GLU A 246 -28.67 5.58 -3.78
N ARG A 247 -28.36 6.88 -3.79
CA ARG A 247 -28.83 7.79 -4.84
C ARG A 247 -28.26 7.41 -6.20
N HIS A 248 -26.97 7.11 -6.28
CA HIS A 248 -26.35 6.66 -7.53
C HIS A 248 -26.99 5.36 -8.04
N GLN A 249 -27.17 4.38 -7.16
CA GLN A 249 -27.71 3.07 -7.52
C GLN A 249 -29.21 3.12 -7.89
N LYS A 250 -30.05 3.73 -7.05
CA LYS A 250 -31.52 3.65 -7.18
C LYS A 250 -32.11 4.77 -8.04
N VAL A 251 -31.53 5.97 -7.98
CA VAL A 251 -32.09 7.16 -8.66
C VAL A 251 -31.41 7.40 -10.00
N LEU A 252 -30.07 7.46 -9.99
CA LEU A 252 -29.30 7.74 -11.19
C LEU A 252 -29.11 6.50 -12.08
N LYS A 253 -29.33 5.30 -11.52
CA LYS A 253 -29.06 4.01 -12.17
C LYS A 253 -27.62 3.93 -12.70
N ASP A 254 -26.70 4.47 -11.92
CA ASP A 254 -25.27 4.52 -12.22
C ASP A 254 -24.58 3.20 -11.89
N ASN A 255 -23.83 2.66 -12.85
CA ASN A 255 -22.93 1.55 -12.57
C ASN A 255 -21.65 2.09 -11.93
N MET A 256 -21.38 1.67 -10.70
CA MET A 256 -20.20 2.12 -9.96
C MET A 256 -19.25 0.97 -9.70
N TYR A 257 -17.97 1.30 -9.62
CA TYR A 257 -16.87 0.36 -9.42
C TYR A 257 -16.00 0.82 -8.25
N GLU A 258 -15.45 -0.13 -7.49
CA GLU A 258 -14.61 0.19 -6.35
C GLU A 258 -13.15 0.29 -6.77
N ASN A 259 -12.48 1.33 -6.30
CA ASN A 259 -11.04 1.49 -6.34
C ASN A 259 -10.53 1.69 -4.92
N TYR A 260 -9.41 1.05 -4.59
CA TYR A 260 -8.80 1.12 -3.27
C TYR A 260 -7.36 1.62 -3.38
N ILE A 261 -7.01 2.53 -2.48
CA ILE A 261 -5.64 2.99 -2.28
C ILE A 261 -5.35 2.90 -0.79
N SER A 262 -4.26 2.22 -0.44
CA SER A 262 -3.72 2.21 0.92
C SER A 262 -2.41 2.99 0.94
N TYR A 263 -2.29 3.89 1.90
CA TYR A 263 -1.08 4.65 2.18
C TYR A 263 -0.68 4.44 3.62
N ILE A 264 0.60 4.28 3.90
CA ILE A 264 1.05 4.00 5.25
C ILE A 264 1.39 5.30 5.97
N LEU A 265 0.88 5.45 7.18
CA LEU A 265 1.22 6.58 8.03
C LEU A 265 2.03 6.14 9.25
N SER A 266 1.92 4.88 9.68
CA SER A 266 2.48 4.38 10.94
C SER A 266 3.99 4.64 11.11
N THR A 267 4.76 4.56 10.02
CA THR A 267 6.22 4.80 10.00
C THR A 267 6.62 6.24 10.27
N GLY A 268 5.70 7.21 10.14
CA GLY A 268 5.92 8.58 10.61
C GLY A 268 6.22 8.66 12.11
N SER A 269 5.85 7.64 12.89
CA SER A 269 6.16 7.54 14.33
C SER A 269 7.63 7.20 14.63
N ASN A 270 8.44 6.90 13.60
CA ASN A 270 9.87 6.61 13.78
C ASN A 270 10.71 7.89 13.90
N TRP A 271 10.13 9.07 13.74
CA TRP A 271 10.82 10.34 13.94
C TRP A 271 10.70 10.83 15.40
N LEU A 272 11.46 11.87 15.74
CA LEU A 272 11.38 12.51 17.06
C LEU A 272 10.00 13.17 17.22
N GLY A 273 9.22 12.69 18.18
CA GLY A 273 7.91 13.28 18.51
C GLY A 273 6.80 12.97 17.49
N PRO A 274 5.68 13.73 17.54
CA PRO A 274 4.63 13.64 16.53
C PRO A 274 5.04 14.34 15.24
N ILE A 275 4.28 14.11 14.17
CA ILE A 275 4.32 14.94 12.97
C ILE A 275 3.73 16.31 13.33
N GLY A 276 4.54 17.37 13.30
CA GLY A 276 4.11 18.70 13.76
C GLY A 276 2.86 19.22 13.02
N SER A 277 2.81 19.06 11.70
CA SER A 277 1.64 19.37 10.88
C SER A 277 1.47 18.35 9.77
N PHE A 278 0.40 17.58 9.81
CA PHE A 278 0.00 16.66 8.74
C PHE A 278 -1.14 17.29 7.92
N ASN A 279 -0.91 17.48 6.63
CA ASN A 279 -1.91 17.97 5.68
C ASN A 279 -2.18 16.89 4.65
N LEU A 280 -3.44 16.52 4.50
CA LEU A 280 -3.88 15.49 3.54
C LEU A 280 -4.83 16.12 2.54
N SER A 281 -4.55 15.93 1.25
CA SER A 281 -5.42 16.28 0.13
C SER A 281 -5.73 15.01 -0.69
N ILE A 282 -7.00 14.62 -0.77
CA ILE A 282 -7.47 13.49 -1.58
C ILE A 282 -8.29 14.01 -2.76
N ASP A 283 -7.85 13.66 -3.97
CA ASP A 283 -8.54 13.97 -5.22
C ASP A 283 -9.24 12.72 -5.77
N LYS A 284 -10.58 12.74 -5.76
CA LYS A 284 -11.41 11.64 -6.28
C LYS A 284 -11.51 11.61 -7.81
N GLY A 285 -10.84 12.52 -8.51
CA GLY A 285 -10.67 12.54 -9.97
C GLY A 285 -11.85 13.09 -10.77
N ARG A 286 -13.09 12.63 -10.51
CA ARG A 286 -14.31 13.11 -11.20
C ARG A 286 -15.35 13.58 -10.21
N THR A 287 -16.16 14.57 -10.59
CA THR A 287 -17.20 15.16 -9.71
C THR A 287 -18.28 14.17 -9.30
N ASN A 288 -18.55 13.15 -10.13
CA ASN A 288 -19.54 12.10 -9.86
C ASN A 288 -18.98 10.92 -9.06
N ASN A 289 -17.65 10.78 -8.93
CA ASN A 289 -17.08 9.75 -8.07
C ASN A 289 -17.44 10.00 -6.60
N LEU A 290 -17.46 8.98 -5.77
CA LEU A 290 -17.54 9.12 -4.32
C LEU A 290 -16.20 8.74 -3.69
N VAL A 291 -15.94 9.25 -2.48
CA VAL A 291 -14.73 8.94 -1.72
C VAL A 291 -15.06 8.78 -0.24
N SER A 292 -14.48 7.78 0.42
CA SER A 292 -14.57 7.55 1.86
C SER A 292 -13.20 7.16 2.40
N PHE A 293 -12.82 7.75 3.52
CA PHE A 293 -11.57 7.47 4.23
C PHE A 293 -11.69 7.94 5.68
N CYS A 294 -10.88 7.37 6.56
CA CYS A 294 -10.82 7.80 7.95
C CYS A 294 -10.03 9.10 8.09
N GLY A 295 -10.73 10.16 8.54
CA GLY A 295 -10.15 11.49 8.72
C GLY A 295 -11.02 12.35 9.63
N SER A 296 -10.44 13.41 10.20
CA SER A 296 -11.16 14.35 11.05
C SER A 296 -11.23 15.73 10.40
N ASN A 297 -12.37 16.42 10.57
CA ASN A 297 -12.59 17.77 10.02
C ASN A 297 -12.36 17.88 8.50
N VAL A 298 -12.67 16.83 7.75
CA VAL A 298 -12.51 16.78 6.29
C VAL A 298 -13.39 17.84 5.63
N ARG A 299 -12.79 18.64 4.74
CA ARG A 299 -13.48 19.69 3.98
C ARG A 299 -13.34 19.43 2.49
N LYS A 300 -14.43 19.58 1.75
CA LYS A 300 -14.35 19.64 0.29
C LYS A 300 -13.86 21.04 -0.12
N THR A 301 -12.65 21.13 -0.69
CA THR A 301 -12.02 22.41 -1.07
C THR A 301 -11.97 22.66 -2.57
N GLY A 302 -12.35 21.67 -3.38
CA GLY A 302 -12.53 21.80 -4.82
C GLY A 302 -13.63 20.89 -5.36
N PRO A 303 -13.83 20.84 -6.69
CA PRO A 303 -14.85 19.96 -7.30
C PRO A 303 -14.66 18.48 -6.94
N THR A 304 -13.41 18.05 -6.81
CA THR A 304 -12.99 16.66 -6.56
C THR A 304 -12.05 16.50 -5.36
N VAL A 305 -11.60 17.59 -4.75
CA VAL A 305 -10.57 17.59 -3.70
C VAL A 305 -11.19 17.73 -2.31
N PHE A 306 -10.73 16.87 -1.40
CA PHE A 306 -11.06 16.83 0.01
C PHE A 306 -9.78 17.00 0.83
N GLU A 307 -9.80 17.87 1.82
CA GLU A 307 -8.62 18.22 2.60
C GLU A 307 -8.87 18.13 4.09
N MET A 308 -7.83 17.74 4.84
CA MET A 308 -7.79 17.85 6.29
C MET A 308 -6.39 18.22 6.77
N THR A 309 -6.35 18.82 7.96
CA THR A 309 -5.11 19.17 8.65
C THR A 309 -5.18 18.68 10.09
N ILE A 310 -4.12 18.02 10.55
CA ILE A 310 -3.94 17.59 11.93
C ILE A 310 -2.62 18.19 12.46
N LYS A 311 -2.64 18.74 13.66
CA LYS A 311 -1.45 19.20 14.38
C LYS A 311 -1.02 18.15 15.38
N ASP A 312 0.28 18.04 15.61
CA ASP A 312 0.88 17.10 16.56
C ASP A 312 0.36 15.67 16.32
N PHE A 313 0.35 15.27 15.05
CA PHE A 313 -0.26 14.02 14.61
C PHE A 313 0.62 12.82 14.97
N TYR A 314 0.04 11.88 15.72
CA TYR A 314 0.59 10.55 15.95
C TYR A 314 -0.16 9.53 15.09
N PRO A 315 0.46 9.01 14.01
CA PRO A 315 -0.14 7.97 13.20
C PRO A 315 -0.42 6.70 14.01
N GLN A 316 -1.69 6.28 14.11
CA GLN A 316 -2.09 5.07 14.83
C GLN A 316 -2.40 3.88 13.91
N GLY A 317 -2.33 4.07 12.59
CA GLY A 317 -2.63 3.07 11.59
C GLY A 317 -2.43 3.61 10.20
N GLU A 318 -2.84 2.84 9.21
CA GLU A 318 -2.70 3.20 7.81
C GLU A 318 -3.92 3.99 7.31
N LEU A 319 -3.73 4.72 6.22
CA LEU A 319 -4.79 5.44 5.53
C LEU A 319 -5.33 4.56 4.40
N ASP A 320 -6.54 4.04 4.59
CA ASP A 320 -7.28 3.31 3.58
C ASP A 320 -8.33 4.22 2.93
N ILE A 321 -8.32 4.28 1.60
CA ILE A 321 -9.20 5.14 0.80
C ILE A 321 -10.04 4.27 -0.12
N LEU A 322 -11.36 4.38 0.03
CA LEU A 322 -12.35 3.83 -0.88
C LEU A 322 -12.80 4.91 -1.87
N LEU A 323 -12.56 4.67 -3.16
CA LEU A 323 -13.04 5.49 -4.25
C LEU A 323 -14.10 4.72 -5.01
N LEU A 324 -15.28 5.31 -5.20
CA LEU A 324 -16.30 4.71 -6.04
C LEU A 324 -16.36 5.46 -7.37
N GLN A 325 -15.94 4.79 -8.44
CA GLN A 325 -15.91 5.34 -9.78
C GLN A 325 -17.27 5.24 -10.45
N SER A 326 -17.82 6.38 -10.84
CA SER A 326 -19.08 6.47 -11.56
C SER A 326 -18.91 6.15 -13.06
N SER A 327 -19.90 5.51 -13.66
CA SER A 327 -19.96 5.30 -15.12
C SER A 327 -20.61 6.46 -15.88
N LEU A 328 -21.27 7.38 -15.16
CA LEU A 328 -21.96 8.54 -15.68
C LEU A 328 -21.06 9.71 -16.08
#